data_AF-A0A0A9YH45-F1
#
_entry.id   AF-A0A0A9YH45-F1
#
_cell.length_a   1.000
_cell.length_b   1.000
_cell.length_c   1.000
_cell.angle_alpha   90.00
_cell.angle_beta   90.00
_cell.angle_gamma   90.00
#
_symmetry.space_group_name_H-M   'P 1'
#
loop_
_entity.id
_entity.type
_entity.pdbx_description
1 polymer ?
#
loop_
_entity_poly.entity_id
_entity_poly.type
_entity_poly.pdbx_seq_one_letter_code
_entity_poly.pdbx_strand_id
1 'polypeptide(L)'
;MEQIGFVPLEKSDLEILEVELDTILLSENMVAHTTKRIEVFEEHHSKRFAALQELHDQVCLLWTENGLSTEYQEDFLQHVEKDGLSIRALRTWHRELIHMVEKKQLLLRQHIDEGCQTLQNLYELYNIPVSQRIDLLAIQSANGSEEQVLAQLREEIRTLEQRKALHGRIQQLLQ
;
A
#
# COMPACT_ATOMS: atom_id res chain seq x y z
N MET A 1 -0.38 1.83 -20.04
CA MET A 1 -0.63 0.43 -19.62
C MET A 1 0.43 -0.40 -20.29
N GLU A 2 1.59 -0.50 -19.65
CA GLU A 2 2.69 -1.33 -20.13
C GLU A 2 2.49 -2.74 -19.56
N GLN A 3 2.56 -3.73 -20.45
CA GLN A 3 2.51 -5.14 -20.10
C GLN A 3 3.77 -5.48 -19.31
N ILE A 4 3.61 -6.08 -18.13
CA ILE A 4 4.71 -6.71 -17.40
C ILE A 4 5.43 -7.65 -18.38
N GLY A 5 6.71 -7.36 -18.65
CA GLY A 5 7.53 -8.10 -19.59
C GLY A 5 7.62 -9.57 -19.18
N PHE A 6 7.21 -10.46 -20.07
CA PHE A 6 7.35 -11.91 -19.90
C PHE A 6 8.84 -12.27 -19.83
N VAL A 7 9.30 -12.71 -18.67
CA VAL A 7 10.57 -13.45 -18.54
C VAL A 7 10.25 -14.95 -18.73
N PRO A 8 10.92 -15.65 -19.66
CA PRO A 8 10.75 -17.09 -19.83
C PRO A 8 11.12 -17.82 -18.54
N LEU A 9 10.33 -18.83 -18.16
CA LEU A 9 10.58 -19.71 -17.01
C LEU A 9 12.05 -20.14 -16.98
N GLU A 10 12.75 -19.88 -15.86
CA GLU A 10 14.12 -20.37 -15.67
C GLU A 10 14.13 -21.90 -15.65
N LYS A 11 15.21 -22.49 -16.18
CA LYS A 11 15.43 -23.95 -16.27
C LYS A 11 15.19 -24.69 -14.95
N SER A 12 15.30 -24.04 -13.80
CA SER A 12 15.05 -24.64 -12.49
C SER A 12 13.58 -25.02 -12.25
N ASP A 13 12.63 -24.39 -12.94
CA ASP A 13 11.21 -24.78 -12.89
C ASP A 13 10.89 -25.93 -13.88
N LEU A 14 11.82 -26.25 -14.80
CA LEU A 14 11.70 -27.27 -15.84
C LEU A 14 12.39 -28.61 -15.49
N GLU A 15 13.09 -28.72 -14.36
CA GLU A 15 13.79 -29.95 -13.91
C GLU A 15 12.86 -31.10 -13.45
N ILE A 16 11.57 -31.06 -13.81
CA ILE A 16 10.65 -32.19 -13.66
C ILE A 16 10.58 -33.07 -14.93
N LEU A 17 11.26 -32.71 -16.03
CA LEU A 17 11.03 -33.34 -17.35
C LEU A 17 12.28 -33.81 -18.11
N GLU A 18 13.41 -34.11 -17.46
CA GLU A 18 14.63 -34.55 -18.17
C GLU A 18 15.27 -35.83 -17.63
N VAL A 19 14.48 -36.72 -17.03
CA VAL A 19 14.93 -38.08 -16.71
C VAL A 19 13.94 -39.08 -17.32
N GLU A 20 14.46 -39.89 -18.26
CA GLU A 20 13.83 -41.04 -18.93
C GLU A 20 13.01 -40.80 -20.21
N LEU A 21 13.57 -40.07 -21.18
CA LEU A 21 13.01 -39.96 -22.54
C LEU A 21 13.47 -41.07 -23.52
N ASP A 22 14.10 -42.15 -23.05
CA ASP A 22 14.65 -43.17 -23.96
C ASP A 22 14.08 -44.60 -23.82
N THR A 23 13.14 -44.89 -22.91
CA THR A 23 12.46 -46.21 -22.96
C THR A 23 11.10 -46.27 -22.27
N ILE A 24 10.25 -45.25 -22.41
CA ILE A 24 8.86 -45.36 -21.93
C ILE A 24 7.97 -45.64 -23.14
N LEU A 25 7.60 -46.91 -23.32
CA LEU A 25 6.33 -47.26 -23.94
C LEU A 25 5.26 -46.37 -23.30
N LEU A 26 4.77 -45.38 -24.05
CA LEU A 26 3.68 -44.47 -23.68
C LEU A 26 2.43 -45.31 -23.43
N SER A 27 2.33 -45.92 -22.25
CA SER A 27 1.09 -46.50 -21.80
C SER A 27 0.07 -45.38 -21.65
N GLU A 28 -1.18 -45.62 -22.03
CA GLU A 28 -2.28 -44.65 -21.89
C GLU A 28 -2.36 -44.10 -20.45
N ASN A 29 -1.96 -44.91 -19.46
CA ASN A 29 -1.85 -44.52 -18.05
C ASN A 29 -0.77 -43.47 -17.79
N MET A 30 0.39 -43.55 -18.44
CA MET A 30 1.46 -42.53 -18.33
C MET A 30 1.05 -41.21 -19.00
N VAL A 31 0.35 -41.28 -20.13
CA VAL A 31 -0.22 -40.08 -20.78
C VAL A 31 -1.26 -39.45 -19.87
N ALA A 32 -2.24 -40.21 -19.38
CA ALA A 32 -3.28 -39.70 -18.49
C ALA A 32 -2.72 -39.13 -17.17
N HIS A 33 -1.72 -39.79 -16.58
CA HIS A 33 -1.05 -39.30 -15.38
C HIS A 33 -0.30 -37.98 -15.63
N THR A 34 0.38 -37.86 -16.76
CA THR A 34 1.11 -36.64 -17.13
C THR A 34 0.16 -35.49 -17.46
N THR A 35 -0.92 -35.74 -18.21
CA THR A 35 -1.98 -34.76 -18.48
C THR A 35 -2.58 -34.21 -17.20
N LYS A 36 -2.95 -35.09 -16.25
CA LYS A 36 -3.51 -34.67 -14.96
C LYS A 36 -2.52 -33.82 -14.14
N ARG A 37 -1.22 -34.12 -14.20
CA ARG A 37 -0.18 -33.30 -13.55
C ARG A 37 -0.04 -31.93 -14.20
N ILE A 38 -0.16 -31.84 -15.52
CA ILE A 38 -0.15 -30.57 -16.26
C ILE A 38 -1.37 -29.73 -15.87
N GLU A 39 -2.58 -30.30 -15.86
CA GLU A 39 -3.80 -29.60 -15.46
C GLU A 39 -3.70 -29.00 -14.05
N VAL A 40 -3.21 -29.80 -13.09
CA VAL A 40 -2.97 -29.35 -11.71
C VAL A 40 -1.92 -28.23 -11.66
N PHE A 41 -0.84 -28.36 -12.44
CA PHE A 41 0.19 -27.33 -12.52
C PHE A 41 -0.36 -26.02 -13.10
N GLU A 42 -1.13 -26.08 -14.19
CA GLU A 42 -1.77 -24.93 -14.82
C GLU A 42 -2.78 -24.23 -13.88
N GLU A 43 -3.55 -25.00 -13.10
CA GLU A 43 -4.46 -24.45 -12.09
C GLU A 43 -3.68 -23.71 -10.99
N HIS A 44 -2.62 -24.33 -10.44
CA HIS A 44 -1.79 -23.69 -9.43
C HIS A 44 -1.05 -22.46 -9.96
N HIS A 45 -0.57 -22.51 -11.20
CA HIS A 45 0.06 -21.41 -11.89
C HIS A 45 -0.92 -20.24 -12.06
N SER A 46 -2.15 -20.52 -12.52
CA SER A 46 -3.20 -19.52 -12.70
C SER A 46 -3.59 -18.85 -11.38
N LYS A 47 -3.73 -19.63 -10.29
CA LYS A 47 -4.01 -19.08 -8.95
C LYS A 47 -2.89 -18.19 -8.43
N ARG A 48 -1.62 -18.59 -8.62
CA ARG A 48 -0.46 -17.79 -8.20
C ARG A 48 -0.33 -16.51 -9.02
N PHE A 49 -0.57 -16.59 -10.32
CA PHE A 49 -0.59 -15.43 -11.21
C PHE A 49 -1.65 -14.41 -10.76
N ALA A 50 -2.88 -14.87 -10.50
CA ALA A 50 -3.94 -14.01 -10.00
C ALA A 50 -3.59 -13.33 -8.66
N ALA A 51 -3.02 -14.08 -7.72
CA ALA A 51 -2.59 -13.53 -6.43
C ALA A 51 -1.43 -12.51 -6.56
N LEU A 52 -0.48 -12.76 -7.46
CA LEU A 52 0.60 -11.81 -7.74
C LEU A 52 0.08 -10.53 -8.39
N GLN A 53 -0.85 -10.65 -9.34
CA GLN A 53 -1.47 -9.51 -9.99
C GLN A 53 -2.23 -8.65 -8.97
N GLU A 54 -2.99 -9.28 -8.08
CA GLU A 54 -3.72 -8.57 -7.03
C GLU A 54 -2.77 -7.83 -6.07
N LEU A 55 -1.68 -8.48 -5.63
CA LEU A 55 -0.67 -7.84 -4.78
C LEU A 55 0.04 -6.68 -5.49
N HIS A 56 0.40 -6.87 -6.75
CA HIS A 56 0.98 -5.82 -7.59
C HIS A 56 0.07 -4.59 -7.62
N ASP A 57 -1.21 -4.78 -7.95
CA ASP A 57 -2.16 -3.67 -8.06
C ASP A 57 -2.37 -2.94 -6.73
N GLN A 58 -2.42 -3.67 -5.61
CA GLN A 58 -2.52 -3.08 -4.26
C GLN A 58 -1.27 -2.27 -3.90
N VAL A 59 -0.07 -2.79 -4.19
CA VAL A 59 1.18 -2.09 -3.88
C VAL A 59 1.35 -0.84 -4.75
N CYS A 60 1.06 -0.91 -6.05
CA CYS A 60 1.14 0.25 -6.94
C CYS A 60 0.19 1.38 -6.51
N LEU A 61 -1.01 1.03 -6.03
CA LEU A 61 -1.93 2.01 -5.44
C LEU A 61 -1.29 2.68 -4.22
N LEU A 62 -0.74 1.90 -3.29
CA LEU A 62 -0.10 2.44 -2.09
C LEU A 62 1.17 3.25 -2.38
N TRP A 63 1.94 2.90 -3.41
CA TRP A 63 3.08 3.71 -3.86
C TRP A 63 2.63 5.09 -4.32
N THR A 64 1.51 5.16 -5.04
CA THR A 64 0.91 6.42 -5.48
C THR A 64 0.40 7.23 -4.29
N GLU A 65 -0.33 6.58 -3.37
CA GLU A 65 -0.85 7.24 -2.16
C GLU A 65 0.25 7.77 -1.23
N ASN A 66 1.34 7.01 -1.07
CA ASN A 66 2.50 7.39 -0.27
C ASN A 66 3.46 8.34 -1.00
N GLY A 67 3.18 8.70 -2.26
CA GLY A 67 4.00 9.60 -3.06
C GLY A 67 5.43 9.10 -3.30
N LEU A 68 5.61 7.79 -3.53
CA LEU A 68 6.94 7.24 -3.80
C LEU A 68 7.49 7.73 -5.14
N SER A 69 8.81 7.92 -5.19
CA SER A 69 9.50 8.27 -6.43
C SER A 69 9.44 7.13 -7.45
N THR A 70 9.48 7.47 -8.74
CA THR A 70 9.57 6.48 -9.82
C THR A 70 10.86 5.66 -9.72
N GLU A 71 11.96 6.27 -9.29
CA GLU A 71 13.24 5.59 -9.06
C GLU A 71 13.12 4.42 -8.08
N TYR A 72 12.43 4.63 -6.94
CA TYR A 72 12.21 3.54 -5.98
C TYR A 72 11.36 2.41 -6.56
N GLN A 73 10.33 2.77 -7.32
CA GLN A 73 9.42 1.80 -7.94
C GLN A 73 10.17 0.96 -8.99
N GLU A 74 10.99 1.61 -9.82
CA GLU A 74 11.83 0.95 -10.82
C GLU A 74 12.87 0.02 -10.18
N ASP A 75 13.55 0.46 -9.13
CA ASP A 75 14.52 -0.36 -8.38
C ASP A 75 13.87 -1.61 -7.79
N PHE A 76 12.67 -1.47 -7.22
CA PHE A 76 11.90 -2.60 -6.70
C PHE A 76 11.50 -3.57 -7.81
N LEU A 77 10.96 -3.06 -8.92
CA LEU A 77 10.53 -3.88 -10.05
C LEU A 77 11.71 -4.66 -10.65
N GLN A 78 12.88 -4.03 -10.84
CA GLN A 78 14.08 -4.71 -11.32
C GLN A 78 14.55 -5.87 -10.41
N HIS A 79 14.27 -5.76 -9.10
CA HIS A 79 14.57 -6.84 -8.16
C HIS A 79 13.60 -8.02 -8.32
N VAL A 80 12.32 -7.73 -8.49
CA VAL A 80 11.25 -8.74 -8.52
C VAL A 80 11.06 -9.39 -9.89
N GLU A 81 11.34 -8.69 -10.98
CA GLU A 81 11.25 -9.23 -12.35
C GLU A 81 12.11 -10.49 -12.54
N LYS A 82 13.25 -10.57 -11.85
CA LYS A 82 14.14 -11.74 -11.87
C LYS A 82 13.53 -12.98 -11.22
N ASP A 83 12.58 -12.80 -10.31
CA ASP A 83 11.97 -13.89 -9.54
C ASP A 83 10.70 -14.46 -10.23
N GLY A 84 10.20 -13.86 -11.32
CA GLY A 84 9.07 -14.36 -12.11
C GLY A 84 7.81 -14.67 -11.29
N LEU A 85 7.16 -15.81 -11.54
CA LEU A 85 5.97 -16.28 -10.81
C LEU A 85 6.30 -17.18 -9.62
N SER A 86 7.51 -17.06 -9.07
CA SER A 86 7.97 -17.87 -7.97
C SER A 86 7.29 -17.50 -6.64
N ILE A 87 7.36 -18.42 -5.67
CA ILE A 87 6.97 -18.14 -4.27
C ILE A 87 7.81 -17.00 -3.69
N ARG A 88 9.04 -16.81 -4.19
CA ARG A 88 9.92 -15.73 -3.77
C ARG A 88 9.36 -14.37 -4.19
N ALA A 89 8.92 -14.23 -5.45
CA ALA A 89 8.25 -13.01 -5.92
C ALA A 89 7.02 -12.68 -5.07
N LEU A 90 6.17 -13.68 -4.78
CA LEU A 90 5.00 -13.51 -3.90
C LEU A 90 5.36 -12.97 -2.51
N ARG A 91 6.41 -13.51 -1.90
CA ARG A 91 6.89 -13.07 -0.58
C ARG A 91 7.45 -11.65 -0.64
N THR A 92 8.15 -11.28 -1.71
CA THR A 92 8.70 -9.94 -1.87
C THR A 92 7.58 -8.91 -2.02
N TRP A 93 6.60 -9.16 -2.90
CA TRP A 93 5.41 -8.31 -3.03
C TRP A 93 4.63 -8.18 -1.72
N HIS A 94 4.46 -9.28 -0.98
CA HIS A 94 3.75 -9.23 0.30
C HIS A 94 4.50 -8.42 1.37
N ARG A 95 5.84 -8.50 1.41
CA ARG A 95 6.65 -7.66 2.31
C ARG A 95 6.52 -6.19 1.96
N GLU A 96 6.52 -5.88 0.67
CA GLU A 96 6.35 -4.51 0.20
C GLU A 96 4.97 -3.95 0.55
N LEU A 97 3.92 -4.76 0.41
CA LEU A 97 2.58 -4.41 0.87
C LEU A 97 2.56 -4.06 2.36
N ILE A 98 3.14 -4.91 3.22
CA ILE A 98 3.24 -4.65 4.66
C ILE A 98 4.02 -3.35 4.91
N HIS A 99 5.18 -3.19 4.27
CA HIS A 99 6.01 -2.01 4.43
C HIS A 99 5.25 -0.72 4.05
N MET A 100 4.49 -0.74 2.96
CA MET A 100 3.70 0.40 2.51
C MET A 100 2.53 0.73 3.42
N VAL A 101 1.86 -0.28 3.98
CA VAL A 101 0.80 -0.08 4.98
C VAL A 101 1.36 0.52 6.26
N GLU A 102 2.47 -0.01 6.76
CA GLU A 102 3.15 0.52 7.95
C GLU A 102 3.62 1.96 7.73
N LYS A 103 4.19 2.26 6.55
CA LYS A 103 4.60 3.61 6.18
C LYS A 103 3.42 4.58 6.15
N LYS A 104 2.28 4.17 5.58
CA LYS A 104 1.05 4.96 5.55
C LYS A 104 0.56 5.27 6.97
N GLN A 105 0.51 4.27 7.84
CA GLN A 105 0.12 4.45 9.25
C GLN A 105 1.08 5.39 9.99
N LEU A 106 2.39 5.26 9.77
CA LEU A 106 3.38 6.15 10.38
C LEU A 106 3.20 7.60 9.92
N LEU A 107 3.04 7.84 8.62
CA LEU A 107 2.79 9.17 8.06
C LEU A 107 1.49 9.78 8.60
N LEU A 108 0.45 8.96 8.72
CA LEU A 108 -0.84 9.40 9.24
C LEU A 108 -0.73 9.84 10.71
N ARG A 109 -0.02 9.09 11.54
CA ARG A 109 0.29 9.47 12.93
C ARG A 109 1.11 10.76 13.01
N GLN A 110 2.14 10.90 12.19
CA GLN A 110 2.94 12.13 12.12
C GLN A 110 2.05 13.34 11.79
N HIS A 111 1.16 13.22 10.82
CA HIS A 111 0.23 14.31 10.47
C HIS A 111 -0.79 14.61 11.58
N ILE A 112 -1.23 13.60 12.34
CA ILE A 112 -2.09 13.81 13.51
C ILE A 112 -1.32 14.60 14.57
N ASP A 113 -0.09 14.21 14.88
CA ASP A 113 0.76 14.89 15.87
C ASP A 113 1.05 16.34 15.47
N GLU A 114 1.41 16.56 14.20
CA GLU A 114 1.60 17.89 13.61
C GLU A 114 0.32 18.73 13.68
N GLY A 115 -0.84 18.13 13.38
CA GLY A 115 -2.15 18.76 13.48
C GLY A 115 -2.48 19.17 14.91
N CYS A 116 -2.26 18.28 15.89
CA CYS A 116 -2.43 18.57 17.31
C CYS A 116 -1.55 19.73 17.76
N GLN A 117 -0.26 19.74 17.38
CA GLN A 117 0.66 20.83 17.72
C GLN A 117 0.25 22.15 17.07
N THR A 118 -0.15 22.11 15.80
CA THR A 118 -0.64 23.29 15.07
C THR A 118 -1.87 23.86 15.76
N LEU A 119 -2.81 23.02 16.14
CA LEU A 119 -4.03 23.42 16.83
C LEU A 119 -3.73 24.04 18.21
N GLN A 120 -2.82 23.44 18.98
CA GLN A 120 -2.36 24.01 20.25
C GLN A 120 -1.74 25.39 20.08
N ASN A 121 -0.85 25.54 19.09
CA ASN A 121 -0.22 26.82 18.77
C ASN A 121 -1.26 27.88 18.38
N LEU A 122 -2.31 27.50 17.63
CA LEU A 122 -3.41 28.41 17.29
C LEU A 122 -4.22 28.79 18.53
N TYR A 123 -4.52 27.85 19.43
CA TYR A 123 -5.21 28.15 20.68
C TYR A 123 -4.43 29.12 21.56
N GLU A 124 -3.10 28.99 21.63
CA GLU A 124 -2.23 29.91 22.35
C GLU A 124 -2.16 31.28 21.67
N LEU A 125 -1.89 31.30 20.36
CA LEU A 125 -1.80 32.53 19.58
C LEU A 125 -3.07 33.39 19.67
N TYR A 126 -4.24 32.75 19.76
CA TYR A 126 -5.54 33.43 19.85
C TYR A 126 -6.05 33.56 21.29
N ASN A 127 -5.27 33.18 22.30
CA ASN A 127 -5.66 33.20 23.72
C ASN A 127 -7.01 32.51 23.98
N ILE A 128 -7.29 31.41 23.27
CA ILE A 128 -8.54 30.66 23.43
C ILE A 128 -8.53 29.97 24.80
N PRO A 129 -9.53 30.21 25.67
CA PRO A 129 -9.62 29.60 26.98
C PRO A 129 -9.68 28.07 26.89
N VAL A 130 -9.08 27.37 27.84
CA VAL A 130 -9.06 25.89 27.87
C VAL A 130 -10.48 25.29 27.79
N SER A 131 -11.48 25.95 28.39
CA SER A 131 -12.89 25.52 28.35
C SER A 131 -13.53 25.55 26.96
N GLN A 132 -12.92 26.24 26.00
CA GLN A 132 -13.39 26.34 24.61
C GLN A 132 -12.53 25.51 23.64
N ARG A 133 -11.46 24.90 24.12
CA ARG A 133 -10.60 24.03 23.30
C ARG A 133 -11.28 22.68 23.16
N ILE A 134 -11.15 22.08 21.98
CA ILE A 134 -11.58 20.70 21.79
C ILE A 134 -10.69 19.76 22.61
N ASP A 135 -11.27 18.67 23.10
CA ASP A 135 -10.50 17.65 23.80
C ASP A 135 -9.73 16.80 22.77
N LEU A 136 -8.43 17.06 22.65
CA LEU A 136 -7.52 16.34 21.76
C LEU A 136 -7.45 14.85 22.12
N LEU A 137 -7.55 14.50 23.41
CA LEU A 137 -7.57 13.12 23.84
C LEU A 137 -8.88 12.46 23.43
N ALA A 138 -10.02 13.15 23.48
CA ALA A 138 -11.30 12.64 22.98
C ALA A 138 -11.27 12.38 21.46
N ILE A 139 -10.55 13.22 20.70
CA ILE A 139 -10.41 13.08 19.24
C ILE A 139 -9.53 11.89 18.89
N GLN A 140 -8.42 11.69 19.62
CA GLN A 140 -7.52 10.55 19.43
C GLN A 140 -8.07 9.24 19.98
N SER A 141 -8.92 9.29 21.02
CA SER A 141 -9.50 8.10 21.69
C SER A 141 -10.87 7.71 21.16
N ALA A 142 -11.52 8.55 20.34
CA ALA A 142 -12.69 8.15 19.61
C ALA A 142 -12.33 6.93 18.75
N ASN A 143 -13.13 5.87 18.81
CA ASN A 143 -12.96 4.62 18.04
C ASN A 143 -13.03 4.79 16.50
N GLY A 144 -12.77 5.99 15.97
CA GLY A 144 -12.65 6.27 14.55
C GLY A 144 -11.28 5.88 14.00
N SER A 145 -11.17 5.78 12.67
CA SER A 145 -9.89 5.53 12.02
C SER A 145 -8.97 6.74 12.14
N GLU A 146 -7.65 6.53 12.10
CA GLU A 146 -6.66 7.62 12.16
C GLU A 146 -6.92 8.68 11.06
N GLU A 147 -7.48 8.30 9.90
CA GLU A 147 -7.88 9.25 8.85
C GLU A 147 -9.04 10.15 9.25
N GLN A 148 -10.02 9.62 10.00
CA GLN A 148 -11.13 10.40 10.53
C GLN A 148 -10.65 11.41 11.58
N VAL A 149 -9.73 10.97 12.44
CA VAL A 149 -9.07 11.83 13.44
C VAL A 149 -8.35 12.98 12.73
N LEU A 150 -7.54 12.68 11.71
CA LEU A 150 -6.84 13.70 10.92
C LEU A 150 -7.81 14.66 10.21
N ALA A 151 -8.91 14.16 9.65
CA ALA A 151 -9.92 14.99 9.00
C ALA A 151 -10.59 15.96 9.98
N GLN A 152 -10.92 15.50 11.20
CA GLN A 152 -11.47 16.35 12.25
C GLN A 152 -10.48 17.43 12.69
N LEU A 153 -9.21 17.09 12.89
CA LEU A 153 -8.16 18.06 13.23
C LEU A 153 -8.01 19.14 12.17
N ARG A 154 -7.97 18.76 10.88
CA ARG A 154 -7.88 19.69 9.76
C ARG A 154 -9.07 20.64 9.70
N GLU A 155 -10.27 20.14 9.97
CA GLU A 155 -11.48 20.97 9.95
C GLU A 155 -11.52 21.99 11.09
N GLU A 156 -11.08 21.61 12.29
CA GLU A 156 -10.97 22.57 13.39
C GLU A 156 -9.94 23.65 13.09
N ILE A 157 -8.74 23.27 12.63
CA ILE A 157 -7.68 24.21 12.26
C ILE A 157 -8.21 25.21 11.23
N ARG A 158 -8.86 24.71 10.17
CA ARG A 158 -9.49 25.53 9.13
C ARG A 158 -10.52 26.50 9.72
N THR A 159 -11.35 26.04 10.64
CA THR A 159 -12.38 26.86 11.29
C THR A 159 -11.76 28.00 12.11
N LEU A 160 -10.71 27.72 12.87
CA LEU A 160 -10.01 28.74 13.66
C LEU A 160 -9.32 29.78 12.76
N GLU A 161 -8.67 29.35 11.69
CA GLU A 161 -8.04 30.24 10.72
C GLU A 161 -9.07 31.13 10.01
N GLN A 162 -10.22 30.58 9.62
CA GLN A 162 -11.31 31.36 9.01
C GLN A 162 -11.90 32.39 9.98
N ARG A 163 -12.12 32.02 11.25
CA ARG A 163 -12.59 32.96 12.28
C ARG A 163 -11.63 34.13 12.45
N LYS A 164 -10.31 33.87 12.42
CA LYS A 164 -9.30 34.94 12.44
C LYS A 164 -9.39 35.85 11.22
N ALA A 165 -9.44 35.27 10.02
CA ALA A 165 -9.52 36.06 8.79
C ALA A 165 -10.75 36.98 8.79
N LEU A 166 -11.88 36.48 9.29
CA LEU A 166 -13.09 37.26 9.48
C LEU A 166 -12.90 38.38 10.52
N HIS A 167 -12.33 38.06 11.69
CA HIS A 167 -12.13 39.06 12.75
C HIS A 167 -11.17 40.17 12.34
N GLY A 168 -10.06 39.84 11.67
CA GLY A 168 -9.11 40.83 11.15
C GLY A 168 -9.76 41.75 10.11
N ARG A 169 -10.61 41.20 9.24
CA ARG A 169 -11.36 41.98 8.26
C ARG A 169 -12.39 42.90 8.91
N ILE A 170 -13.07 42.45 9.96
CA ILE A 170 -14.00 43.29 10.75
C ILE A 170 -13.23 44.42 11.42
N GLN A 171 -12.08 44.16 12.04
CA GLN A 171 -11.26 45.20 12.66
C GLN A 171 -10.79 46.26 11.65
N GLN A 172 -10.38 45.85 10.45
CA GLN A 172 -10.01 46.79 9.38
C GLN A 172 -11.16 47.67 8.90
N LEU A 173 -12.40 47.16 8.92
CA LEU A 173 -13.59 47.92 8.52
C LEU A 173 -14.08 48.90 9.60
N LEU A 174 -13.65 48.71 10.85
CA LEU A 174 -14.00 49.55 11.99
C LEU A 174 -12.94 50.64 12.29
N GLN A 175 -11.84 50.65 11.54
CA GLN A 175 -10.80 51.70 11.55
C GLN A 175 -11.08 52.76 10.47
#